data_AF-A0A4R6WLI5-F1
#
_entry.id   AF-A0A4R6WLI5-F1
#
_cell.length_a   1.000
_cell.length_b   1.000
_cell.length_c   1.000
_cell.angle_alpha   90.00
_cell.angle_beta   90.00
_cell.angle_gamma   90.00
#
_symmetry.space_group_name_H-M   'P 1'
#
loop_
_entity.id
_entity.type
_entity.pdbx_description
1 polymer ?
#
loop_
_entity_poly.entity_id
_entity_poly.type
_entity_poly.pdbx_seq_one_letter_code
_entity_poly.pdbx_strand_id
1 'polypeptide(L)'
;MERRFRLIPPLLAAQILAFPALAQENNPTQPPPPAVPVSDVGATPLDAVAAGTLEGTGQAIDGDEIAIGDIVFRLDGIAAPMMTVPMGPEARVALQALMEGERLNCDVLDRGTDPRNLSGVCRVGDDDLAEALLASGMVAVHRQNASQDPVARERAARYDAAETEARERGLGIWAKMAAADDITISEAPAEAPVGIDRDLMRNWLSLLPLVLLAVLAGIIALLRAGARRRQAAARRQGEVQSLLALYLAEVLAIRSAAESAQAVTAHIIQDLPIPTAQLANMALPEATVFAANAHRLKDLPREVSVDLVQFYARYQTVRQILKQASALRCEQLRAAIQALIDSAEEPMARADKLLR
;
A
#
# COMPACT_ATOMS: atom_id res chain seq x y z
N MET A 1 3.52 -58.02 -34.15
CA MET A 1 3.36 -57.73 -32.70
C MET A 1 3.09 -56.23 -32.56
N GLU A 2 1.96 -55.69 -33.04
CA GLU A 2 0.63 -55.73 -32.43
C GLU A 2 0.62 -55.50 -30.91
N ARG A 3 0.49 -54.23 -30.48
CA ARG A 3 -0.10 -53.87 -29.19
C ARG A 3 -0.97 -52.61 -29.30
N ARG A 4 -2.23 -52.88 -29.65
CA ARG A 4 -3.48 -52.38 -29.07
C ARG A 4 -3.48 -50.95 -28.48
N PHE A 5 -4.06 -50.05 -29.30
CA PHE A 5 -4.89 -48.92 -28.89
C PHE A 5 -5.84 -49.30 -27.74
N ARG A 6 -5.90 -48.46 -26.70
CA ARG A 6 -7.06 -48.37 -25.79
C ARG A 6 -7.62 -46.95 -25.85
N LEU A 7 -8.72 -46.83 -26.58
CA LEU A 7 -9.74 -45.78 -26.46
C LEU A 7 -10.52 -45.99 -25.15
N ILE A 8 -10.65 -44.94 -24.31
CA ILE A 8 -11.77 -44.70 -23.37
C ILE A 8 -11.80 -43.18 -23.05
N PRO A 9 -12.94 -42.56 -22.68
CA PRO A 9 -13.98 -41.97 -23.53
C PRO A 9 -14.07 -40.42 -23.40
N PRO A 10 -14.87 -39.73 -24.24
CA PRO A 10 -15.25 -38.32 -24.04
C PRO A 10 -16.51 -38.19 -23.17
N LEU A 11 -16.86 -36.94 -22.84
CA LEU A 11 -18.05 -36.46 -22.11
C LEU A 11 -17.89 -36.28 -20.59
N LEU A 12 -17.60 -35.03 -20.20
CA LEU A 12 -18.44 -34.36 -19.23
C LEU A 12 -18.78 -32.97 -19.78
N ALA A 13 -20.00 -32.84 -20.30
CA ALA A 13 -20.57 -31.59 -20.73
C ALA A 13 -20.96 -30.78 -19.48
N ALA A 14 -20.16 -29.77 -19.14
CA ALA A 14 -20.56 -28.75 -18.18
C ALA A 14 -21.52 -27.78 -18.91
N GLN A 15 -22.82 -27.99 -18.74
CA GLN A 15 -23.82 -26.98 -19.05
C GLN A 15 -23.64 -25.81 -18.09
N ILE A 16 -23.00 -24.74 -18.56
CA ILE A 16 -23.08 -23.44 -17.91
C ILE A 16 -24.39 -22.82 -18.38
N LEU A 17 -25.36 -22.79 -17.47
CA LEU A 17 -26.63 -22.09 -17.62
C LEU A 17 -26.33 -20.60 -17.82
N ALA A 18 -26.58 -20.10 -19.04
CA ALA A 18 -26.67 -18.69 -19.32
C ALA A 18 -27.91 -18.15 -18.61
N PHE A 19 -27.72 -17.37 -17.54
CA PHE A 19 -28.78 -16.53 -17.00
C PHE A 19 -29.01 -15.39 -18.01
N PRO A 20 -30.20 -15.25 -18.59
CA PRO A 20 -30.52 -14.03 -19.32
C PRO A 20 -30.51 -12.90 -18.29
N ALA A 21 -29.61 -11.93 -18.49
CA ALA A 21 -29.69 -10.64 -17.83
C ALA A 21 -31.09 -10.08 -18.14
N LEU A 22 -31.95 -10.02 -17.12
CA LEU A 22 -33.18 -9.24 -17.15
C LEU A 22 -32.77 -7.78 -17.36
N ALA A 23 -32.73 -7.37 -18.63
CA ALA A 23 -32.74 -5.97 -19.01
C ALA A 23 -34.01 -5.37 -18.41
N GLN A 24 -33.83 -4.57 -17.38
CA GLN A 24 -34.89 -3.81 -16.74
C GLN A 24 -35.43 -2.85 -17.78
N GLU A 25 -36.60 -3.20 -18.33
CA GLU A 25 -37.34 -2.43 -19.31
C GLU A 25 -37.66 -1.06 -18.69
N ASN A 26 -36.96 -0.03 -19.15
CA ASN A 26 -37.19 1.35 -18.75
C ASN A 26 -38.61 1.74 -19.16
N ASN A 27 -39.52 1.70 -18.20
CA ASN A 27 -40.92 2.08 -18.36
C ASN A 27 -41.00 3.56 -18.80
N PRO A 28 -41.39 3.86 -20.05
CA PRO A 28 -41.29 5.21 -20.63
C PRO A 28 -42.38 6.18 -20.16
N THR A 29 -43.12 5.83 -19.09
CA THR A 29 -44.29 6.60 -18.62
C THR A 29 -44.13 7.22 -17.24
N GLN A 30 -42.96 7.08 -16.60
CA GLN A 30 -42.73 7.73 -15.31
C GLN A 30 -42.34 9.20 -15.51
N PRO A 31 -43.16 10.18 -15.08
CA PRO A 31 -42.83 11.59 -15.21
C PRO A 31 -41.55 11.89 -14.43
N PRO A 32 -40.67 12.77 -14.94
CA PRO A 32 -39.40 13.07 -14.30
C PRO A 32 -39.66 13.53 -12.86
N PRO A 33 -38.92 12.98 -11.88
CA PRO A 33 -39.06 13.43 -10.50
C PRO A 33 -38.81 14.95 -10.44
N PRO A 34 -39.58 15.68 -9.62
CA PRO A 34 -39.42 17.12 -9.50
C PRO A 34 -37.97 17.44 -9.15
N ALA A 35 -37.41 18.43 -9.85
CA ALA A 35 -36.02 18.85 -9.68
C ALA A 35 -35.79 19.19 -8.19
N VAL A 36 -35.02 18.33 -7.51
CA VAL A 36 -34.60 18.59 -6.15
C VAL A 36 -33.66 19.80 -6.22
N PRO A 37 -33.94 20.89 -5.47
CA PRO A 37 -33.05 22.04 -5.44
C PRO A 37 -31.69 21.58 -4.92
N VAL A 38 -30.70 21.56 -5.80
CA VAL A 38 -29.30 21.33 -5.46
C VAL A 38 -28.86 22.57 -4.70
N SER A 39 -28.84 22.49 -3.37
CA SER A 39 -28.27 23.55 -2.54
C SER A 39 -26.82 23.76 -2.94
N ASP A 40 -26.41 25.02 -3.05
CA ASP A 40 -25.02 25.41 -3.34
C ASP A 40 -24.08 24.64 -2.41
N VAL A 41 -23.29 23.73 -2.99
CA VAL A 41 -22.24 23.01 -2.28
C VAL A 41 -21.15 24.04 -2.01
N GLY A 42 -21.28 24.75 -0.89
CA GLY A 42 -20.25 25.63 -0.39
C GLY A 42 -18.94 24.86 -0.35
N ALA A 43 -17.89 25.46 -0.90
CA ALA A 43 -16.52 24.96 -0.82
C ALA A 43 -15.99 25.10 0.62
N THR A 44 -16.67 24.47 1.58
CA THR A 44 -16.15 24.25 2.91
C THR A 44 -14.95 23.32 2.73
N PRO A 45 -13.74 23.73 3.14
CA PRO A 45 -12.58 22.86 3.11
C PRO A 45 -12.96 21.54 3.79
N LEU A 46 -12.77 20.42 3.09
CA LEU A 46 -12.89 19.11 3.72
C LEU A 46 -11.96 19.11 4.92
N ASP A 47 -12.53 19.03 6.12
CA ASP A 47 -11.76 18.90 7.35
C ASP A 47 -10.72 17.78 7.15
N ALA A 48 -9.47 18.08 7.50
CA ALA A 48 -8.40 17.10 7.44
C ALA A 48 -8.89 15.84 8.16
N VAL A 49 -8.89 14.70 7.46
CA VAL A 49 -9.31 13.41 8.01
C VAL A 49 -8.58 13.24 9.34
N ALA A 50 -9.34 13.36 10.45
CA ALA A 50 -8.77 13.36 11.78
C ALA A 50 -7.88 12.11 11.93
N ALA A 51 -6.70 12.30 12.52
CA ALA A 51 -5.85 11.20 12.93
C ALA A 51 -6.73 10.19 13.68
N GLY A 52 -6.73 8.94 13.21
CA GLY A 52 -7.62 7.94 13.79
C GLY A 52 -7.12 7.59 15.18
N THR A 53 -7.97 7.70 16.20
CA THR A 53 -7.71 7.06 17.49
C THR A 53 -8.17 5.61 17.42
N LEU A 54 -7.37 4.71 17.99
CA LEU A 54 -7.66 3.30 18.14
C LEU A 54 -7.69 2.98 19.63
N GLU A 55 -8.80 2.39 20.09
CA GLU A 55 -8.95 1.98 21.48
C GLU A 55 -9.22 0.48 21.58
N GLY A 56 -8.68 -0.16 22.63
CA GLY A 56 -8.95 -1.57 22.89
C GLY A 56 -8.01 -2.18 23.90
N THR A 57 -8.17 -3.48 24.16
CA THR A 57 -7.21 -4.28 24.92
C THR A 57 -6.13 -4.80 23.99
N GLY A 58 -4.86 -4.61 24.36
CA GLY A 58 -3.71 -5.05 23.57
C GLY A 58 -3.08 -6.35 24.04
N GLN A 59 -2.44 -7.07 23.11
CA GLN A 59 -1.51 -8.15 23.41
C GLN A 59 -0.16 -7.87 22.76
N ALA A 60 0.94 -7.98 23.51
CA ALA A 60 2.27 -7.77 22.96
C ALA A 60 2.67 -8.91 22.00
N ILE A 61 3.01 -8.56 20.76
CA ILE A 61 3.52 -9.50 19.74
C ILE A 61 5.03 -9.63 19.92
N ASP A 62 5.73 -8.51 20.01
CA ASP A 62 7.15 -8.38 20.33
C ASP A 62 7.37 -7.19 21.30
N GLY A 63 8.55 -6.56 21.30
CA GLY A 63 8.86 -5.44 22.19
C GLY A 63 8.43 -4.06 21.68
N ASP A 64 7.97 -3.92 20.43
CA ASP A 64 7.48 -2.66 19.85
C ASP A 64 6.17 -2.80 19.04
N GLU A 65 5.59 -3.99 18.95
CA GLU A 65 4.34 -4.29 18.25
C GLU A 65 3.26 -4.87 19.18
N ILE A 66 2.05 -4.35 19.06
CA ILE A 66 0.86 -4.69 19.86
C ILE A 66 -0.26 -5.15 18.93
N ALA A 67 -0.91 -6.27 19.24
CA ALA A 67 -2.16 -6.67 18.62
C ALA A 67 -3.35 -6.02 19.35
N ILE A 68 -4.17 -5.25 18.64
CA ILE A 68 -5.43 -4.67 19.13
C ILE A 68 -6.56 -5.18 18.24
N GLY A 69 -7.18 -6.29 18.64
CA GLY A 69 -8.09 -7.04 17.77
C GLY A 69 -7.34 -7.62 16.56
N ASP A 70 -7.81 -7.30 15.35
CA ASP A 70 -7.18 -7.73 14.09
C ASP A 70 -6.11 -6.75 13.55
N ILE A 71 -5.82 -5.69 14.31
CA ILE A 71 -4.83 -4.67 13.95
C ILE A 71 -3.52 -4.93 14.67
N VAL A 72 -2.43 -4.89 13.92
CA VAL A 72 -1.05 -4.83 14.44
C VAL A 72 -0.65 -3.36 14.50
N PHE A 73 -0.37 -2.89 15.70
CA PHE A 73 -0.01 -1.51 15.98
C PHE A 73 1.45 -1.44 16.44
N ARG A 74 2.29 -0.72 15.69
CA ARG A 74 3.70 -0.50 16.03
C ARG A 74 3.89 0.80 16.79
N LEU A 75 4.63 0.75 17.89
CA LEU A 75 5.00 1.93 18.67
C LEU A 75 6.00 2.79 17.88
N ASP A 76 5.62 4.03 17.60
CA ASP A 76 6.46 4.99 16.88
C ASP A 76 7.62 5.49 17.76
N GLY A 77 8.78 5.72 17.15
CA GLY A 77 9.94 6.32 17.82
C GLY A 77 10.85 5.36 18.59
N ILE A 78 10.52 4.07 18.64
CA ILE A 78 11.34 3.03 19.31
C ILE A 78 11.60 1.83 18.40
N ALA A 79 12.59 1.02 18.77
CA ALA A 79 12.82 -0.30 18.18
C ALA A 79 13.25 -1.28 19.28
N ALA A 80 12.59 -2.43 19.34
CA ALA A 80 12.95 -3.50 20.25
C ALA A 80 13.98 -4.47 19.63
N PRO A 81 14.77 -5.18 20.46
CA PRO A 81 15.54 -6.33 19.99
C PRO A 81 14.62 -7.39 19.39
N MET A 82 15.05 -8.02 18.29
CA MET A 82 14.30 -9.13 17.69
C MET A 82 14.12 -10.28 18.71
N MET A 83 13.00 -11.00 18.63
CA MET A 83 12.70 -12.14 19.52
C MET A 83 13.77 -13.26 19.54
N THR A 84 14.65 -13.30 18.53
CA THR A 84 15.73 -14.27 18.40
C THR A 84 17.07 -13.82 18.98
N VAL A 85 17.17 -12.58 19.46
CA VAL A 85 18.39 -12.04 20.06
C VAL A 85 18.18 -11.83 21.57
N PRO A 86 19.27 -11.74 22.38
CA PRO A 86 19.15 -11.44 23.79
C PRO A 86 18.29 -10.19 24.04
N MET A 87 17.51 -10.21 25.12
CA MET A 87 16.56 -9.15 25.52
C MET A 87 15.28 -9.00 24.67
N GLY A 88 15.15 -9.71 23.53
CA GLY A 88 13.94 -9.66 22.72
C GLY A 88 12.70 -10.21 23.45
N PRO A 89 12.74 -11.45 23.97
CA PRO A 89 11.64 -12.00 24.76
C PRO A 89 11.31 -11.18 26.02
N GLU A 90 12.33 -10.64 26.69
CA GLU A 90 12.20 -9.80 27.88
C GLU A 90 11.49 -8.48 27.55
N ALA A 91 11.83 -7.84 26.43
CA ALA A 91 11.17 -6.62 25.97
C ALA A 91 9.67 -6.84 25.69
N ARG A 92 9.31 -7.96 25.06
CA ARG A 92 7.90 -8.35 24.85
C ARG A 92 7.15 -8.53 26.17
N VAL A 93 7.77 -9.18 27.14
CA VAL A 93 7.16 -9.39 28.47
C VAL A 93 6.99 -8.06 29.20
N ALA A 94 7.97 -7.16 29.11
CA ALA A 94 7.87 -5.81 29.69
C ALA A 94 6.72 -5.01 29.06
N LEU A 95 6.58 -5.04 27.73
CA LEU A 95 5.45 -4.39 27.04
C LEU A 95 4.11 -5.00 27.47
N GLN A 96 4.03 -6.34 27.55
CA GLN A 96 2.80 -7.00 28.00
C GLN A 96 2.41 -6.59 29.43
N ALA A 97 3.38 -6.46 30.34
CA ALA A 97 3.15 -6.08 31.73
C ALA A 97 2.64 -4.63 31.86
N LEU A 98 3.10 -3.71 31.00
CA LEU A 98 2.60 -2.33 30.97
C LEU A 98 1.13 -2.22 30.53
N MET A 99 0.64 -3.20 29.76
CA MET A 99 -0.72 -3.21 29.21
C MET A 99 -1.69 -4.14 29.96
N GLU A 100 -1.20 -4.95 30.90
CA GLU A 100 -1.96 -6.05 31.47
C GLU A 100 -3.20 -5.55 32.22
N GLY A 101 -4.39 -6.00 31.77
CA GLY A 101 -5.67 -5.65 32.38
C GLY A 101 -6.21 -4.26 32.03
N GLU A 102 -5.46 -3.48 31.25
CA GLU A 102 -5.77 -2.07 30.96
C GLU A 102 -6.25 -1.86 29.51
N ARG A 103 -6.96 -0.75 29.29
CA ARG A 103 -7.43 -0.34 27.97
C ARG A 103 -6.46 0.67 27.36
N LEU A 104 -6.02 0.39 26.14
CA LEU A 104 -5.12 1.24 25.37
C LEU A 104 -5.89 2.36 24.66
N ASN A 105 -5.26 3.52 24.55
CA ASN A 105 -5.64 4.58 23.63
C ASN A 105 -4.43 4.91 22.72
N CYS A 106 -4.60 4.69 21.42
CA CYS A 106 -3.54 4.78 20.43
C CYS A 106 -3.84 5.83 19.36
N ASP A 107 -2.99 6.85 19.27
CA ASP A 107 -3.03 7.86 18.21
C ASP A 107 -2.29 7.34 16.97
N VAL A 108 -3.02 7.09 15.88
CA VAL A 108 -2.43 6.61 14.62
C VAL A 108 -1.70 7.75 13.91
N LEU A 109 -0.39 7.60 13.72
CA LEU A 109 0.47 8.56 13.01
C LEU A 109 0.71 8.15 11.55
N ASP A 110 0.87 6.85 11.29
CA ASP A 110 1.02 6.29 9.95
C ASP A 110 0.14 5.03 9.79
N ARG A 111 -0.50 4.92 8.63
CA ARG A 111 -1.37 3.78 8.29
C ARG A 111 -0.68 2.74 7.42
N GLY A 112 0.59 2.97 7.04
CA GLY A 112 1.34 2.08 6.17
C GLY A 112 0.61 1.79 4.85
N THR A 113 0.96 0.67 4.23
CA THR A 113 0.29 0.17 3.00
C THR A 113 -0.74 -0.94 3.27
N ASP A 114 -0.60 -1.67 4.39
CA ASP A 114 -1.58 -2.66 4.86
C ASP A 114 -2.49 -1.98 5.88
N PRO A 115 -3.83 -1.95 5.69
CA PRO A 115 -4.75 -1.34 6.65
C PRO A 115 -4.74 -2.00 8.03
N ARG A 116 -4.14 -3.19 8.16
CA ARG A 116 -3.96 -3.89 9.44
C ARG A 116 -2.66 -3.54 10.16
N ASN A 117 -1.74 -2.82 9.52
CA ASN A 117 -0.47 -2.44 10.11
C ASN A 117 -0.43 -0.93 10.28
N LEU A 118 -0.68 -0.48 11.49
CA LEU A 118 -0.67 0.93 11.86
C LEU A 118 0.57 1.22 12.72
N SER A 119 1.02 2.46 12.75
CA SER A 119 2.00 2.92 13.73
C SER A 119 1.62 4.25 14.36
N GLY A 120 2.08 4.46 15.58
CA GLY A 120 1.80 5.69 16.31
C GLY A 120 2.12 5.60 17.79
N VAL A 121 1.41 6.38 18.60
CA VAL A 121 1.64 6.47 20.05
C VAL A 121 0.52 5.78 20.78
N CYS A 122 0.83 4.82 21.64
CA CYS A 122 -0.16 4.17 22.50
C CYS A 122 0.08 4.52 23.96
N ARG A 123 -1.02 4.71 24.70
CA ARG A 123 -1.01 5.02 26.13
C ARG A 123 -1.92 4.11 26.92
N VAL A 124 -1.55 3.93 28.19
CA VAL A 124 -2.43 3.37 29.24
C VAL A 124 -2.69 4.51 30.22
N GLY A 125 -3.93 5.02 30.24
CA GLY A 125 -4.20 6.29 30.93
C GLY A 125 -3.37 7.42 30.33
N ASP A 126 -2.52 8.04 31.16
CA ASP A 126 -1.61 9.12 30.75
C ASP A 126 -0.19 8.63 30.43
N ASP A 127 0.11 7.34 30.66
CA ASP A 127 1.46 6.79 30.51
C ASP A 127 1.72 6.36 29.06
N ASP A 128 2.79 6.91 28.47
CA ASP A 128 3.26 6.56 27.12
C ASP A 128 4.07 5.26 27.17
N LEU A 129 3.58 4.21 26.49
CA LEU A 129 4.18 2.88 26.53
C LEU A 129 5.61 2.88 25.99
N ALA A 130 5.89 3.67 24.95
CA ALA A 130 7.21 3.71 24.34
C ALA A 130 8.22 4.42 25.26
N GLU A 131 7.80 5.52 25.91
CA GLU A 131 8.60 6.22 26.92
C GLU A 131 8.92 5.30 28.12
N ALA A 132 7.93 4.55 28.61
CA ALA A 132 8.11 3.59 29.70
C ALA A 132 9.08 2.44 29.34
N LEU A 133 8.99 1.91 28.12
CA LEU A 133 9.93 0.89 27.63
C LEU A 133 11.36 1.45 27.50
N LEU A 134 11.52 2.68 27.03
CA LEU A 134 12.82 3.35 26.96
C LEU A 134 13.42 3.55 28.35
N ALA A 135 12.63 4.05 29.30
CA ALA A 135 13.06 4.30 30.68
C ALA A 135 13.51 3.01 31.40
N SER A 136 12.91 1.86 31.05
CA SER A 136 13.34 0.54 31.56
C SER A 136 14.51 -0.09 30.80
N GLY A 137 14.98 0.54 29.72
CA GLY A 137 16.08 0.04 28.89
C GLY A 137 15.74 -1.18 28.06
N MET A 138 14.46 -1.44 27.78
CA MET A 138 14.02 -2.63 27.00
C MET A 138 14.10 -2.40 25.49
N VAL A 139 14.08 -1.15 25.06
CA VAL A 139 14.10 -0.73 23.65
C VAL A 139 15.10 0.42 23.44
N ALA A 140 15.42 0.71 22.19
CA ALA A 140 16.25 1.85 21.79
C ALA A 140 15.43 2.87 20.99
N VAL A 141 15.88 4.13 20.98
CA VAL A 141 15.25 5.17 20.15
C VAL A 141 15.49 4.86 18.68
N HIS A 142 14.43 4.92 17.87
CA HIS A 142 14.49 4.70 16.43
C HIS A 142 13.77 5.81 15.68
N ARG A 143 14.46 6.44 14.72
CA ARG A 143 13.91 7.56 13.94
C ARG A 143 13.84 7.15 12.47
N GLN A 144 12.66 6.73 12.02
CA GLN A 144 12.45 6.48 10.58
C GLN A 144 12.28 7.77 9.80
N ASN A 145 11.55 8.76 10.36
CA ASN A 145 11.28 10.04 9.70
C ASN A 145 11.35 11.19 10.72
N ALA A 146 12.21 12.18 10.47
CA ALA A 146 12.22 13.41 11.27
C ALA A 146 11.00 14.26 10.91
N SER A 147 9.92 14.13 11.67
CA SER A 147 8.76 15.01 11.53
C SER A 147 9.12 16.44 11.92
N GLN A 148 8.64 17.43 11.16
CA GLN A 148 8.79 18.85 11.50
C GLN A 148 7.75 19.33 12.51
N ASP A 149 6.76 18.49 12.82
CA ASP A 149 5.70 18.78 13.79
C ASP A 149 6.29 19.09 15.19
N PRO A 150 5.96 20.24 15.82
CA PRO A 150 6.39 20.56 17.17
C PRO A 150 6.09 19.46 18.20
N VAL A 151 4.91 18.82 18.13
CA VAL A 151 4.52 17.77 19.09
C VAL A 151 5.41 16.54 18.93
N ALA A 152 5.68 16.12 17.68
CA ALA A 152 6.63 15.06 17.40
C ALA A 152 8.05 15.37 17.89
N ARG A 153 8.52 16.62 17.77
CA ARG A 153 9.85 17.04 18.27
C ARG A 153 9.95 16.99 19.79
N GLU A 154 8.91 17.44 20.48
CA GLU A 154 8.85 17.37 21.95
C GLU A 154 8.84 15.91 22.44
N ARG A 155 8.03 15.05 21.81
CA ARG A 155 8.02 13.61 22.10
C ARG A 155 9.40 12.96 21.86
N ALA A 156 10.05 13.27 20.75
CA ALA A 156 11.39 12.77 20.46
C ALA A 156 12.41 13.19 21.54
N ALA A 157 12.33 14.42 22.04
CA ALA A 157 13.19 14.89 23.12
C ALA A 157 12.96 14.13 24.44
N ARG A 158 11.70 13.80 24.77
CA ARG A 158 11.39 12.94 25.94
C ARG A 158 11.98 11.54 25.80
N TYR A 159 11.85 10.95 24.61
CA TYR A 159 12.41 9.61 24.34
C TYR A 159 13.93 9.58 24.44
N ASP A 160 14.61 10.60 23.91
CA ASP A 160 16.07 10.73 24.03
C ASP A 160 16.53 10.85 25.48
N ALA A 161 15.77 11.59 26.30
CA ALA A 161 16.04 11.73 27.73
C ALA A 161 15.87 10.39 28.46
N ALA A 162 14.77 9.68 28.21
CA ALA A 162 14.49 8.37 28.81
C ALA A 162 15.56 7.32 28.44
N GLU A 163 15.97 7.26 27.16
CA GLU A 163 17.03 6.35 26.72
C GLU A 163 18.38 6.69 27.37
N THR A 164 18.70 7.98 27.45
CA THR A 164 19.95 8.46 28.06
C THR A 164 20.01 8.07 29.53
N GLU A 165 18.93 8.25 30.28
CA GLU A 165 18.85 7.81 31.68
C GLU A 165 19.03 6.29 31.81
N ALA A 166 18.35 5.50 30.97
CA ALA A 166 18.48 4.05 30.98
C ALA A 166 19.91 3.58 30.66
N ARG A 167 20.61 4.27 29.76
CA ARG A 167 22.03 4.03 29.43
C ARG A 167 22.95 4.35 30.60
N GLU A 168 22.78 5.51 31.24
CA GLU A 168 23.58 5.92 32.39
C GLU A 168 23.43 4.95 33.56
N ARG A 169 22.23 4.40 33.74
CA ARG A 169 21.92 3.40 34.77
C ARG A 169 22.29 1.97 34.37
N GLY A 170 22.66 1.72 33.12
CA GLY A 170 22.97 0.39 32.59
C GLY A 170 21.77 -0.57 32.70
N LEU A 171 20.57 -0.12 32.35
CA LEU A 171 19.35 -0.93 32.39
C LEU A 171 19.12 -1.71 31.10
N GLY A 172 18.52 -2.88 31.22
CA GLY A 172 18.08 -3.72 30.09
C GLY A 172 19.17 -3.97 29.05
N ILE A 173 18.94 -3.55 27.80
CA ILE A 173 19.87 -3.71 26.68
C ILE A 173 21.19 -2.93 26.86
N TRP A 174 21.22 -1.98 27.78
CA TRP A 174 22.39 -1.16 28.11
C TRP A 174 23.22 -1.70 29.28
N ALA A 175 22.72 -2.75 29.96
CA ALA A 175 23.47 -3.40 31.01
C ALA A 175 24.81 -3.88 30.43
N LYS A 176 25.92 -3.41 31.02
CA LYS A 176 27.23 -4.01 30.74
C LYS A 176 27.09 -5.46 31.12
N MET A 177 27.08 -6.32 30.10
CA MET A 177 27.13 -7.76 30.27
C MET A 177 28.29 -8.00 31.24
N ALA A 178 27.96 -8.34 32.49
CA ALA A 178 28.96 -8.47 33.55
C ALA A 178 30.03 -9.37 32.95
N ALA A 179 31.24 -8.80 32.80
CA ALA A 179 32.34 -9.45 32.09
C ALA A 179 32.37 -10.87 32.60
N ALA A 180 31.99 -11.82 31.74
CA ALA A 180 31.59 -13.16 32.14
C ALA A 180 32.56 -13.65 33.21
N ASP A 181 32.15 -13.55 34.48
CA ASP A 181 32.97 -13.98 35.59
C ASP A 181 33.19 -15.44 35.30
N ASP A 182 34.44 -15.71 34.92
CA ASP A 182 35.00 -16.97 34.45
C ASP A 182 33.95 -18.07 34.52
N ILE A 183 33.16 -18.22 33.44
CA ILE A 183 32.28 -19.38 33.30
C ILE A 183 33.26 -20.53 33.27
N THR A 184 33.56 -21.04 34.46
CA THR A 184 34.27 -22.27 34.68
C THR A 184 33.31 -23.25 34.08
N ILE A 185 33.54 -23.57 32.80
CA ILE A 185 32.95 -24.71 32.15
C ILE A 185 33.42 -25.86 33.04
N SER A 186 32.60 -26.20 34.03
CA SER A 186 32.80 -27.35 34.89
C SER A 186 32.90 -28.49 33.92
N GLU A 187 34.12 -28.95 33.71
CA GLU A 187 34.47 -29.99 32.77
C GLU A 187 33.48 -31.12 33.00
N ALA A 188 32.60 -31.32 32.02
CA ALA A 188 31.55 -32.31 32.12
C ALA A 188 32.24 -33.65 32.43
N PRO A 189 31.76 -34.41 33.43
CA PRO A 189 32.41 -35.66 33.81
C PRO A 189 32.59 -36.52 32.57
N ALA A 190 33.83 -36.96 32.34
CA ALA A 190 34.23 -37.74 31.16
C ALA A 190 33.18 -38.79 30.85
N GLU A 191 32.37 -38.53 29.82
CA GLU A 191 31.26 -39.40 29.45
C GLU A 191 31.84 -40.78 29.11
N ALA A 192 31.28 -41.81 29.72
CA ALA A 192 31.56 -43.19 29.35
C ALA A 192 31.38 -43.35 27.84
N PRO A 193 32.20 -44.18 27.16
CA PRO A 193 32.10 -44.35 25.72
C PRO A 193 30.67 -44.80 25.38
N VAL A 194 29.91 -43.90 24.76
CA VAL A 194 28.60 -44.20 24.22
C VAL A 194 28.83 -45.20 23.09
N GLY A 195 28.72 -46.49 23.42
CA GLY A 195 28.69 -47.54 22.43
C GLY A 195 27.49 -47.26 21.53
N ILE A 196 27.76 -46.86 20.29
CA ILE A 196 26.72 -46.62 19.30
C ILE A 196 25.93 -47.91 19.17
N ASP A 197 24.71 -47.90 19.68
CA ASP A 197 23.81 -49.03 19.61
C ASP A 197 23.53 -49.35 18.14
N ARG A 198 24.07 -50.48 17.66
CA ARG A 198 23.97 -50.90 16.26
C ARG A 198 22.52 -51.06 15.81
N ASP A 199 21.61 -51.37 16.74
CA ASP A 199 20.20 -51.53 16.42
C ASP A 199 19.51 -50.19 16.19
N LEU A 200 19.94 -49.13 16.88
CA LEU A 200 19.50 -47.76 16.63
C LEU A 200 19.94 -47.29 15.23
N MET A 201 21.19 -47.57 14.85
CA MET A 201 21.72 -47.25 13.51
C MET A 201 20.95 -47.99 12.40
N ARG A 202 20.63 -49.26 12.60
CA ARG A 202 19.90 -50.07 11.61
C ARG A 202 18.48 -49.58 11.39
N ASN A 203 17.79 -49.18 12.47
CA ASN A 203 16.44 -48.60 12.38
C ASN A 203 16.45 -47.18 11.80
N TRP A 204 17.50 -46.39 12.01
CA TRP A 204 17.60 -45.07 11.39
C TRP A 204 17.83 -45.17 9.86
N LEU A 205 18.64 -46.14 9.42
CA LEU A 205 18.87 -46.41 7.99
C LEU A 205 17.60 -46.82 7.24
N SER A 206 16.64 -47.49 7.88
CA SER A 206 15.36 -47.86 7.23
C SER A 206 14.42 -46.66 7.03
N LEU A 207 14.59 -45.58 7.80
CA LEU A 207 13.83 -44.33 7.67
C LEU A 207 14.43 -43.36 6.64
N LEU A 208 15.70 -43.54 6.27
CA LEU A 208 16.42 -42.68 5.33
C LEU A 208 15.69 -42.44 3.98
N PRO A 209 15.07 -43.44 3.31
CA PRO A 209 14.31 -43.18 2.08
C PRO A 209 13.06 -42.33 2.31
N LEU A 210 12.38 -42.45 3.46
CA LEU A 210 11.22 -41.62 3.80
C LEU A 210 11.62 -40.17 4.06
N VAL A 211 12.72 -39.96 4.80
CA VAL A 211 13.28 -38.62 5.02
C VAL A 211 13.69 -37.98 3.70
N LEU A 212 14.38 -38.72 2.83
CA LEU A 212 14.80 -38.20 1.52
C LEU A 212 13.60 -37.83 0.63
N LEU A 213 12.53 -38.64 0.64
CA LEU A 213 11.29 -38.33 -0.08
C LEU A 213 10.59 -37.10 0.49
N ALA A 214 10.54 -36.95 1.81
CA ALA A 214 9.97 -35.76 2.46
C ALA A 214 10.76 -34.49 2.12
N VAL A 215 12.09 -34.55 2.14
CA VAL A 215 12.97 -33.44 1.73
C VAL A 215 12.75 -33.09 0.25
N LEU A 216 12.70 -34.08 -0.64
CA LEU A 216 12.44 -33.86 -2.07
C LEU A 216 11.06 -33.21 -2.29
N ALA A 217 10.02 -33.68 -1.59
CA ALA A 217 8.68 -33.10 -1.66
C ALA A 217 8.66 -31.64 -1.16
N GLY A 218 9.39 -31.33 -0.08
CA GLY A 218 9.58 -29.97 0.43
C GLY A 218 10.25 -29.05 -0.59
N ILE A 219 11.32 -29.51 -1.23
CA ILE A 219 12.02 -28.76 -2.29
C ILE A 219 11.08 -28.49 -3.48
N ILE A 220 10.32 -29.51 -3.93
CA ILE A 220 9.34 -29.35 -5.03
C ILE A 220 8.25 -28.33 -4.65
N ALA A 221 7.76 -28.36 -3.42
CA ALA A 221 6.76 -27.41 -2.92
C ALA A 221 7.30 -25.97 -2.92
N LEU A 222 8.54 -25.77 -2.45
CA LEU A 222 9.21 -24.46 -2.47
C LEU A 222 9.42 -23.94 -3.91
N LEU A 223 9.86 -24.80 -4.83
CA LEU A 223 10.01 -24.43 -6.24
C LEU A 223 8.67 -24.05 -6.88
N ARG A 224 7.59 -24.78 -6.60
CA ARG A 224 6.24 -24.45 -7.07
C ARG A 224 5.71 -23.16 -6.46
N ALA A 225 5.93 -22.92 -5.17
CA ALA A 225 5.55 -21.67 -4.52
C ALA A 225 6.30 -20.48 -5.13
N GLY A 226 7.61 -20.64 -5.38
CA GLY A 226 8.42 -19.64 -6.09
C GLY A 226 7.92 -19.36 -7.51
N ALA A 227 7.61 -20.42 -8.29
CA ALA A 227 7.07 -20.27 -9.64
C ALA A 227 5.70 -19.55 -9.64
N ARG A 228 4.81 -19.87 -8.70
CA ARG A 228 3.51 -19.18 -8.54
C ARG A 228 3.68 -17.70 -8.22
N ARG A 229 4.62 -17.36 -7.33
CA ARG A 229 4.94 -15.95 -7.00
C ARG A 229 5.44 -15.20 -8.23
N ARG A 230 6.34 -15.80 -9.03
CA ARG A 230 6.82 -15.20 -10.29
C ARG A 230 5.69 -15.02 -11.31
N GLN A 231 4.82 -16.00 -11.47
CA GLN A 231 3.65 -15.89 -12.37
C GLN A 231 2.68 -14.82 -11.91
N ALA A 232 2.41 -14.71 -10.61
CA ALA A 232 1.56 -13.66 -10.05
C ALA A 232 2.17 -12.26 -10.27
N ALA A 233 3.48 -12.11 -10.08
CA ALA A 233 4.20 -10.86 -10.35
C ALA A 233 4.13 -10.49 -11.85
N ALA A 234 4.38 -11.44 -12.74
CA ALA A 234 4.29 -11.22 -14.19
C ALA A 234 2.87 -10.82 -14.64
N ARG A 235 1.82 -11.44 -14.07
CA ARG A 235 0.42 -11.06 -14.33
C ARG A 235 0.12 -9.64 -13.87
N ARG A 236 0.52 -9.27 -12.65
CA ARG A 236 0.36 -7.90 -12.14
C ARG A 236 1.07 -6.89 -13.04
N GLN A 237 2.29 -7.19 -13.50
CA GLN A 237 3.01 -6.32 -14.42
C GLN A 237 2.26 -6.15 -15.76
N GLY A 238 1.72 -7.23 -16.32
CA GLY A 238 0.90 -7.15 -17.53
C GLY A 238 -0.41 -6.38 -17.33
N GLU A 239 -1.06 -6.51 -16.18
CA GLU A 239 -2.25 -5.72 -15.83
C GLU A 239 -1.92 -4.23 -15.71
N VAL A 240 -0.81 -3.87 -15.06
CA VAL A 240 -0.35 -2.48 -14.95
C VAL A 240 0.01 -1.90 -16.32
N GLN A 241 0.71 -2.66 -17.17
CA GLN A 241 1.06 -2.23 -18.53
C GLN A 241 -0.17 -2.01 -19.41
N SER A 242 -1.15 -2.91 -19.36
CA SER A 242 -2.39 -2.76 -20.14
C SER A 242 -3.23 -1.57 -19.66
N LEU A 243 -3.32 -1.37 -18.35
CA LEU A 243 -3.98 -0.20 -17.77
C LEU A 243 -3.27 1.11 -18.17
N LEU A 244 -1.93 1.14 -18.10
CA LEU A 244 -1.13 2.29 -18.53
C LEU A 244 -1.36 2.61 -20.02
N ALA A 245 -1.37 1.60 -20.89
CA ALA A 245 -1.64 1.78 -22.32
C ALA A 245 -3.04 2.37 -22.57
N LEU A 246 -4.06 1.96 -21.81
CA LEU A 246 -5.40 2.52 -21.91
C LEU A 246 -5.43 4.01 -21.53
N TYR A 247 -4.78 4.40 -20.43
CA TYR A 247 -4.68 5.81 -20.05
C TYR A 247 -3.95 6.63 -21.10
N LEU A 248 -2.82 6.13 -21.63
CA LEU A 248 -2.06 6.84 -22.66
C LEU A 248 -2.84 7.01 -23.97
N ALA A 249 -3.61 6.00 -24.38
CA ALA A 249 -4.47 6.10 -25.55
C ALA A 249 -5.51 7.21 -25.40
N GLU A 250 -6.08 7.36 -24.20
CA GLU A 250 -7.03 8.45 -23.91
C GLU A 250 -6.35 9.82 -23.85
N VAL A 251 -5.20 9.94 -23.19
CA VAL A 251 -4.39 11.18 -23.17
C VAL A 251 -4.03 11.63 -24.59
N LEU A 252 -3.59 10.69 -25.45
CA LEU A 252 -3.29 10.94 -26.85
C LEU A 252 -4.52 11.42 -27.64
N ALA A 253 -5.67 10.79 -27.43
CA ALA A 253 -6.92 11.18 -28.09
C ALA A 253 -7.34 12.61 -27.68
N ILE A 254 -7.24 12.95 -26.39
CA ILE A 254 -7.54 14.29 -25.88
C ILE A 254 -6.55 15.32 -26.45
N ARG A 255 -5.25 15.02 -26.46
CA ARG A 255 -4.21 15.89 -27.02
C ARG A 255 -4.47 16.17 -28.50
N SER A 256 -4.72 15.14 -29.30
CA SER A 256 -4.99 15.28 -30.74
C SER A 256 -6.24 16.13 -31.03
N ALA A 257 -7.30 15.97 -30.21
CA ALA A 257 -8.48 16.81 -30.30
C ALA A 257 -8.19 18.27 -29.90
N ALA A 258 -7.35 18.49 -28.88
CA ALA A 258 -6.92 19.82 -28.47
C ALA A 258 -6.07 20.52 -29.55
N GLU A 259 -5.14 19.81 -30.19
CA GLU A 259 -4.36 20.32 -31.33
C GLU A 259 -5.26 20.71 -32.50
N SER A 260 -6.28 19.89 -32.80
CA SER A 260 -7.28 20.18 -33.83
C SER A 260 -8.09 21.43 -33.49
N ALA A 261 -8.54 21.56 -32.23
CA ALA A 261 -9.25 22.75 -31.75
C ALA A 261 -8.36 24.00 -31.84
N GLN A 262 -7.08 23.89 -31.50
CA GLN A 262 -6.13 24.98 -31.62
C GLN A 262 -5.98 25.45 -33.07
N ALA A 263 -5.87 24.52 -34.03
CA ALA A 263 -5.78 24.83 -35.45
C ALA A 263 -7.03 25.59 -35.95
N VAL A 264 -8.22 25.22 -35.49
CA VAL A 264 -9.46 25.95 -35.81
C VAL A 264 -9.39 27.40 -35.31
N THR A 265 -8.87 27.62 -34.10
CA THR A 265 -8.76 28.99 -33.55
C THR A 265 -7.71 29.85 -34.24
N ALA A 266 -6.73 29.26 -34.95
CA ALA A 266 -5.63 30.00 -35.55
C ALA A 266 -6.09 31.01 -36.61
N HIS A 267 -7.24 30.77 -37.25
CA HIS A 267 -7.83 31.64 -38.27
C HIS A 267 -8.76 32.73 -37.71
N ILE A 268 -9.03 32.73 -36.40
CA ILE A 268 -9.94 33.66 -35.75
C ILE A 268 -9.16 34.90 -35.27
N ILE A 269 -9.73 36.09 -35.52
CA ILE A 269 -9.21 37.37 -35.04
C ILE A 269 -9.22 37.37 -33.49
N GLN A 270 -8.09 37.72 -32.89
CA GLN A 270 -7.82 37.49 -31.46
C GLN A 270 -8.79 38.20 -30.49
N ASP A 271 -9.29 39.36 -30.88
CA ASP A 271 -10.11 40.24 -30.02
C ASP A 271 -11.62 39.95 -30.07
N LEU A 272 -12.06 39.05 -30.94
CA LEU A 272 -13.48 38.74 -31.10
C LEU A 272 -13.85 37.44 -30.36
N PRO A 273 -15.08 37.37 -29.80
CA PRO A 273 -15.60 36.14 -29.23
C PRO A 273 -15.75 35.08 -30.33
N ILE A 274 -15.66 33.81 -29.95
CA ILE A 274 -15.67 32.70 -30.90
C ILE A 274 -17.09 32.49 -31.44
N PRO A 275 -17.28 32.45 -32.77
CA PRO A 275 -18.58 32.16 -33.35
C PRO A 275 -19.10 30.80 -32.87
N THR A 276 -20.37 30.75 -32.45
CA THR A 276 -20.99 29.51 -31.93
C THR A 276 -20.90 28.34 -32.91
N ALA A 277 -20.91 28.62 -34.22
CA ALA A 277 -20.75 27.61 -35.27
C ALA A 277 -19.39 26.89 -35.23
N GLN A 278 -18.35 27.53 -34.71
CA GLN A 278 -17.02 26.93 -34.60
C GLN A 278 -16.82 26.16 -33.28
N LEU A 279 -17.62 26.43 -32.25
CA LEU A 279 -17.54 25.74 -30.96
C LEU A 279 -17.76 24.23 -31.08
N ALA A 280 -18.68 23.80 -31.96
CA ALA A 280 -18.96 22.38 -32.18
C ALA A 280 -17.75 21.61 -32.70
N ASN A 281 -16.86 22.27 -33.46
CA ASN A 281 -15.63 21.66 -34.01
C ASN A 281 -14.48 21.60 -33.00
N MET A 282 -14.64 22.17 -31.80
CA MET A 282 -13.63 22.19 -30.74
C MET A 282 -14.00 21.32 -29.54
N ALA A 283 -14.98 20.43 -29.70
CA ALA A 283 -15.39 19.53 -28.63
C ALA A 283 -14.25 18.53 -28.30
N LEU A 284 -13.86 18.48 -27.03
CA LEU A 284 -12.90 17.49 -26.53
C LEU A 284 -13.63 16.15 -26.26
N PRO A 285 -13.00 15.00 -26.56
CA PRO A 285 -13.56 13.69 -26.22
C PRO A 285 -13.69 13.51 -24.71
N GLU A 286 -14.58 12.61 -24.27
CA GLU A 286 -14.79 12.34 -22.85
C GLU A 286 -13.68 11.46 -22.24
N ALA A 287 -13.27 11.78 -21.01
CA ALA A 287 -12.28 11.03 -20.23
C ALA A 287 -12.87 9.76 -19.57
N THR A 288 -13.49 8.90 -20.36
CA THR A 288 -14.20 7.69 -19.89
C THR A 288 -13.27 6.65 -19.27
N VAL A 289 -12.09 6.44 -19.83
CA VAL A 289 -11.09 5.48 -19.33
C VAL A 289 -10.61 5.93 -17.97
N PHE A 290 -10.29 7.22 -17.82
CA PHE A 290 -9.87 7.75 -16.54
C PHE A 290 -10.95 7.66 -15.47
N ALA A 291 -12.16 8.10 -15.78
CA ALA A 291 -13.27 8.03 -14.83
C ALA A 291 -13.56 6.58 -14.40
N ALA A 292 -13.57 5.62 -15.33
CA ALA A 292 -13.85 4.22 -15.04
C ALA A 292 -12.75 3.54 -14.19
N ASN A 293 -11.52 4.02 -14.28
CA ASN A 293 -10.36 3.36 -13.65
C ASN A 293 -9.69 4.20 -12.55
N ALA A 294 -10.23 5.35 -12.16
CA ALA A 294 -9.58 6.27 -11.20
C ALA A 294 -9.11 5.58 -9.89
N HIS A 295 -9.87 4.61 -9.39
CA HIS A 295 -9.53 3.83 -8.20
C HIS A 295 -8.26 2.95 -8.34
N ARG A 296 -7.83 2.69 -9.57
CA ARG A 296 -6.64 1.88 -9.91
C ARG A 296 -5.38 2.71 -10.13
N LEU A 297 -5.45 4.04 -9.99
CA LEU A 297 -4.26 4.90 -10.08
C LEU A 297 -3.20 4.54 -9.03
N LYS A 298 -3.61 3.98 -7.88
CA LYS A 298 -2.71 3.47 -6.83
C LYS A 298 -1.87 2.27 -7.27
N ASP A 299 -2.29 1.57 -8.33
CA ASP A 299 -1.57 0.41 -8.86
C ASP A 299 -0.44 0.85 -9.83
N LEU A 300 -0.44 2.12 -10.26
CA LEU A 300 0.58 2.71 -11.12
C LEU A 300 1.74 3.28 -10.30
N PRO A 301 2.94 3.43 -10.90
CA PRO A 301 4.01 4.22 -10.30
C PRO A 301 3.54 5.62 -9.91
N ARG A 302 3.99 6.09 -8.73
CA ARG A 302 3.53 7.35 -8.13
C ARG A 302 3.71 8.51 -9.09
N GLU A 303 4.83 8.57 -9.80
CA GLU A 303 5.18 9.64 -10.72
C GLU A 303 4.15 9.73 -11.86
N VAL A 304 3.79 8.60 -12.46
CA VAL A 304 2.81 8.55 -13.56
C VAL A 304 1.41 8.89 -13.07
N SER A 305 1.01 8.37 -11.91
CA SER A 305 -0.33 8.64 -11.36
C SER A 305 -0.54 10.12 -11.06
N VAL A 306 0.48 10.80 -10.51
CA VAL A 306 0.45 12.25 -10.24
C VAL A 306 0.28 13.03 -11.54
N ASP A 307 1.05 12.71 -12.58
CA ASP A 307 0.95 13.40 -13.87
C ASP A 307 -0.40 13.21 -14.54
N LEU A 308 -0.93 11.98 -14.53
CA LEU A 308 -2.25 11.70 -15.07
C LEU A 308 -3.30 12.53 -14.35
N VAL A 309 -3.30 12.56 -13.01
CA VAL A 309 -4.25 13.38 -12.25
C VAL A 309 -4.12 14.87 -12.60
N GLN A 310 -2.90 15.39 -12.71
CA GLN A 310 -2.68 16.79 -13.10
C GLN A 310 -3.18 17.09 -14.52
N PHE A 311 -2.90 16.20 -15.48
CA PHE A 311 -3.40 16.30 -16.85
C PHE A 311 -4.93 16.32 -16.89
N TYR A 312 -5.60 15.37 -16.23
CA TYR A 312 -7.07 15.31 -16.24
C TYR A 312 -7.71 16.49 -15.49
N ALA A 313 -7.07 17.04 -14.46
CA ALA A 313 -7.53 18.26 -13.80
C ALA A 313 -7.50 19.46 -14.77
N ARG A 314 -6.41 19.61 -15.55
CA ARG A 314 -6.32 20.65 -16.60
C ARG A 314 -7.35 20.43 -17.70
N TYR A 315 -7.53 19.19 -18.16
CA TYR A 315 -8.54 18.83 -19.15
C TYR A 315 -9.96 19.23 -18.70
N GLN A 316 -10.34 18.96 -17.44
CA GLN A 316 -11.64 19.37 -16.91
C GLN A 316 -11.81 20.90 -16.90
N THR A 317 -10.73 21.62 -16.54
CA THR A 317 -10.71 23.08 -16.59
C THR A 317 -10.95 23.59 -18.01
N VAL A 318 -10.24 23.04 -19.00
CA VAL A 318 -10.41 23.43 -20.41
C VAL A 318 -11.80 23.07 -20.94
N ARG A 319 -12.38 21.91 -20.57
CA ARG A 319 -13.78 21.59 -20.92
C ARG A 319 -14.76 22.60 -20.36
N GLN A 320 -14.56 23.07 -19.13
CA GLN A 320 -15.42 24.07 -18.54
C GLN A 320 -15.27 25.43 -19.24
N ILE A 321 -14.05 25.83 -19.60
CA ILE A 321 -13.75 27.02 -20.40
C ILE A 321 -14.44 26.92 -21.77
N LEU A 322 -14.38 25.77 -22.44
CA LEU A 322 -15.02 25.55 -23.74
C LEU A 322 -16.55 25.70 -23.68
N LYS A 323 -17.20 25.31 -22.58
CA LYS A 323 -18.64 25.56 -22.38
C LYS A 323 -18.98 27.05 -22.29
N GLN A 324 -18.02 27.89 -21.89
CA GLN A 324 -18.16 29.34 -21.74
C GLN A 324 -17.49 30.13 -22.88
N ALA A 325 -16.98 29.44 -23.91
CA ALA A 325 -16.10 30.04 -24.91
C ALA A 325 -16.74 31.14 -25.76
N SER A 326 -18.08 31.21 -25.85
CA SER A 326 -18.78 32.32 -26.52
C SER A 326 -18.63 33.67 -25.79
N ALA A 327 -18.30 33.66 -24.50
CA ALA A 327 -18.11 34.87 -23.70
C ALA A 327 -16.62 35.21 -23.46
N LEU A 328 -15.70 34.33 -23.86
CA LEU A 328 -14.27 34.47 -23.62
C LEU A 328 -13.55 35.02 -24.85
N ARG A 329 -12.41 35.68 -24.62
CA ARG A 329 -11.52 36.12 -25.69
C ARG A 329 -10.81 34.92 -26.30
N CYS A 330 -10.59 34.94 -27.62
CA CYS A 330 -9.95 33.84 -28.34
C CYS A 330 -8.53 33.54 -27.80
N GLU A 331 -7.79 34.56 -27.36
CA GLU A 331 -6.46 34.40 -26.77
C GLU A 331 -6.47 33.53 -25.50
N GLN A 332 -7.41 33.79 -24.58
CA GLN A 332 -7.52 33.03 -23.32
C GLN A 332 -7.83 31.56 -23.58
N LEU A 333 -8.72 31.28 -24.54
CA LEU A 333 -9.00 29.90 -24.94
C LEU A 333 -7.76 29.24 -25.55
N ARG A 334 -7.04 29.94 -26.44
CA ARG A 334 -5.86 29.41 -27.12
C ARG A 334 -4.73 29.08 -26.13
N ALA A 335 -4.53 29.95 -25.13
CA ALA A 335 -3.59 29.70 -24.03
C ALA A 335 -3.99 28.49 -23.18
N ALA A 336 -5.28 28.35 -22.85
CA ALA A 336 -5.78 27.21 -22.09
C ALA A 336 -5.63 25.88 -22.85
N ILE A 337 -5.94 25.87 -24.16
CA ILE A 337 -5.76 24.70 -25.03
C ILE A 337 -4.28 24.34 -25.15
N GLN A 338 -3.39 25.31 -25.37
CA GLN A 338 -1.93 25.05 -25.42
C GLN A 338 -1.42 24.45 -24.11
N ALA A 339 -1.82 25.00 -22.96
CA ALA A 339 -1.41 24.48 -21.66
C ALA A 339 -1.88 23.04 -21.40
N LEU A 340 -3.00 22.62 -22.01
CA LEU A 340 -3.46 21.23 -21.99
C LEU A 340 -2.60 20.34 -22.89
N ILE A 341 -2.28 20.79 -24.11
CA ILE A 341 -1.39 20.07 -25.04
C ILE A 341 -0.03 19.83 -24.39
N ASP A 342 0.59 20.86 -23.83
CA ASP A 342 1.90 20.78 -23.18
C ASP A 342 1.88 19.80 -21.99
N SER A 343 0.79 19.82 -21.20
CA SER A 343 0.65 18.92 -20.05
C SER A 343 0.50 17.43 -20.41
N ALA A 344 0.20 17.10 -21.67
CA ALA A 344 0.14 15.72 -22.13
C ALA A 344 1.53 15.09 -22.29
N GLU A 345 2.58 15.91 -22.47
CA GLU A 345 3.92 15.40 -22.79
C GLU A 345 4.57 14.66 -21.62
N GLU A 346 4.39 15.16 -20.39
CA GLU A 346 4.96 14.56 -19.18
C GLU A 346 4.48 13.12 -18.92
N PRO A 347 3.15 12.83 -18.82
CA PRO A 347 2.67 11.47 -18.58
C PRO A 347 3.06 10.54 -19.74
N MET A 348 3.07 11.02 -20.98
CA MET A 348 3.48 10.22 -22.14
C MET A 348 4.97 9.86 -22.09
N ALA A 349 5.86 10.82 -21.80
CA ALA A 349 7.29 10.59 -21.75
C ALA A 349 7.68 9.65 -20.60
N ARG A 350 7.07 9.82 -19.41
CA ARG A 350 7.33 8.92 -18.28
C ARG A 350 6.77 7.52 -18.51
N ALA A 351 5.62 7.39 -19.15
CA ALA A 351 5.06 6.08 -19.45
C ALA A 351 5.84 5.34 -20.55
N ASP A 352 6.35 6.02 -21.59
CA ASP A 352 7.25 5.42 -22.58
C ASP A 352 8.50 4.82 -21.90
N LYS A 353 9.07 5.53 -20.92
CA LYS A 353 10.21 5.02 -20.13
C LYS A 353 9.89 3.73 -19.35
N LEU A 354 8.64 3.54 -18.93
CA LEU A 354 8.21 2.35 -18.17
C LEU A 354 7.82 1.17 -19.07
N LEU A 355 7.51 1.42 -20.34
CA LEU A 355 7.14 0.40 -21.31
C LEU A 355 8.37 -0.20 -22.03
N ARG A 356 9.52 0.47 -22.00
CA ARG A 356 10.80 0.00 -22.57
C ARG A 356 11.57 -0.89 -21.60
#